data_AF-A0A8H4PFD8-F1
#
_entry.id   AF-A0A8H4PFD8-F1
#
_cell.length_a   1.000
_cell.length_b   1.000
_cell.length_c   1.000
_cell.angle_alpha   90.00
_cell.angle_beta   90.00
_cell.angle_gamma   90.00
#
_symmetry.space_group_name_H-M   'P 1'
#
loop_
_entity.id
_entity.type
_entity.pdbx_description
1 polymer ?
#
loop_
_entity_poly.entity_id
_entity_poly.type
_entity_poly.pdbx_seq_one_letter_code
_entity_poly.pdbx_strand_id
1 'polypeptide(L)'
;MPSANVLQYATACFEGIKAYRGYDGNLRLFRVSLNCARMLKSSTRVGLPSFDPAALEQLIHSFVALEAERWLPRDRKGETLYLRPTHIGTTPGLGLQKPRQSSLYVIATLSPGFSTSGGMTLVTSPAESFRAWPGGFGNAKLGANYGPTLAVHADAVARGFDQVLWLFGSEQYATEAGVSNFFVIWKTRQGDLELVTAGLENKTILGGITRRSIIELVQARQGNSRSWMVDGTTLEPLRVVERDFSINEVRDAIGEGRLLEAFASGTAVGTLGLCHDQERR
;
A
#
# COMPACT_ATOMS: atom_id res chain seq x y z
N MET A 1 -17.31 -19.87 16.69
CA MET A 1 -17.83 -19.61 15.33
C MET A 1 -17.08 -20.45 14.29
N PRO A 2 -17.26 -21.77 14.21
CA PRO A 2 -16.55 -22.61 13.23
C PRO A 2 -17.13 -22.50 11.80
N SER A 3 -18.43 -22.25 11.67
CA SER A 3 -19.14 -22.18 10.39
C SER A 3 -19.39 -20.74 9.90
N ALA A 4 -18.66 -19.75 10.43
CA ALA A 4 -18.80 -18.37 9.98
C ALA A 4 -18.33 -18.24 8.52
N ASN A 5 -19.11 -17.57 7.68
CA ASN A 5 -18.80 -17.37 6.27
C ASN A 5 -17.45 -16.68 5.99
N VAL A 6 -16.86 -15.94 6.94
CA VAL A 6 -15.48 -15.44 6.79
C VAL A 6 -14.46 -16.56 6.69
N LEU A 7 -14.64 -17.65 7.44
CA LEU A 7 -13.72 -18.79 7.47
C LEU A 7 -13.84 -19.67 6.22
N GLN A 8 -14.99 -19.63 5.56
CA GLN A 8 -15.30 -20.49 4.41
C GLN A 8 -15.15 -19.76 3.07
N TYR A 9 -15.51 -18.48 3.02
CA TYR A 9 -15.63 -17.71 1.77
C TYR A 9 -14.90 -16.36 1.80
N ALA A 10 -13.98 -16.17 2.77
CA ALA A 10 -13.14 -14.97 2.87
C ALA A 10 -13.93 -13.65 2.84
N THR A 11 -15.12 -13.61 3.46
CA THR A 11 -15.96 -12.41 3.59
C THR A 11 -15.37 -11.42 4.59
N ALA A 12 -14.19 -10.91 4.28
CA ALA A 12 -13.41 -10.02 5.14
C ALA A 12 -12.71 -8.93 4.35
N CYS A 13 -12.66 -7.74 4.94
CA CYS A 13 -11.79 -6.65 4.52
C CYS A 13 -11.16 -5.97 5.73
N PHE A 14 -10.09 -5.22 5.50
CA PHE A 14 -9.37 -4.54 6.56
C PHE A 14 -8.73 -3.25 6.09
N GLU A 15 -8.31 -2.42 7.04
CA GLU A 15 -7.53 -1.23 6.80
C GLU A 15 -6.21 -1.22 7.57
N GLY A 16 -5.32 -0.31 7.16
CA GLY A 16 -4.04 -0.08 7.83
C GLY A 16 -3.82 1.40 8.06
N ILE A 17 -3.81 1.79 9.33
CA ILE A 17 -3.69 3.18 9.76
C ILE A 17 -2.54 3.26 10.77
N LYS A 18 -1.84 4.39 10.80
CA LYS A 18 -0.85 4.71 11.85
C LYS A 18 -1.30 5.95 12.60
N ALA A 19 -1.26 5.87 13.92
CA ALA A 19 -1.25 7.02 14.81
C ALA A 19 0.20 7.34 15.19
N TYR A 20 0.54 8.61 15.22
CA TYR A 20 1.89 9.11 15.44
C TYR A 20 1.94 9.98 16.68
N ARG A 21 3.00 9.83 17.50
CA ARG A 21 3.36 10.79 18.52
C ARG A 21 4.38 11.77 17.94
N GLY A 22 3.95 13.01 17.69
CA GLY A 22 4.87 14.04 17.19
C GLY A 22 5.95 14.41 18.21
N TYR A 23 7.03 15.01 17.75
CA TYR A 23 8.09 15.53 18.62
C TYR A 23 7.62 16.66 19.54
N ASP A 24 6.54 17.34 19.16
CA ASP A 24 5.79 18.31 19.96
C ASP A 24 4.86 17.64 21.00
N GLY A 25 4.83 16.31 21.05
CA GLY A 25 3.99 15.53 21.95
C GLY A 25 2.54 15.38 21.50
N ASN A 26 2.12 15.94 20.36
CA ASN A 26 0.74 15.84 19.87
C ASN A 26 0.51 14.53 19.09
N LEU A 27 -0.70 13.97 19.23
CA LEU A 27 -1.14 12.81 18.47
C LEU A 27 -1.64 13.22 17.09
N ARG A 28 -1.29 12.43 16.08
CA ARG A 28 -1.73 12.65 14.70
C ARG A 28 -2.14 11.36 14.03
N LEU A 29 -3.16 11.45 13.20
CA LEU A 29 -3.55 10.43 12.24
C LEU A 29 -3.25 10.96 10.83
N PHE A 30 -2.80 10.09 9.94
CA PHE A 30 -2.48 10.48 8.57
C PHE A 30 -3.63 10.13 7.63
N ARG A 31 -4.35 11.16 7.16
CA ARG A 31 -5.41 11.07 6.12
C ARG A 31 -6.45 9.95 6.37
N VAL A 32 -6.85 9.77 7.63
CA VAL A 32 -7.70 8.65 8.08
C VAL A 32 -9.07 8.60 7.38
N SER A 33 -9.64 9.75 7.00
CA SER A 33 -10.87 9.83 6.20
C SER A 33 -10.79 9.02 4.90
N LEU A 34 -9.62 8.98 4.25
CA LEU A 34 -9.39 8.19 3.03
C LEU A 34 -9.36 6.68 3.33
N ASN A 35 -8.83 6.26 4.48
CA ASN A 35 -8.89 4.87 4.91
C ASN A 35 -10.35 4.44 5.14
N CYS A 36 -11.14 5.28 5.82
CA CYS A 36 -12.53 4.98 6.13
C CYS A 36 -13.38 4.87 4.85
N ALA A 37 -13.18 5.77 3.88
CA ALA A 37 -13.83 5.69 2.57
C ALA A 37 -13.45 4.40 1.81
N ARG A 38 -12.17 4.00 1.83
CA ARG A 38 -11.71 2.75 1.19
C ARG A 38 -12.22 1.50 1.90
N MET A 39 -12.38 1.55 3.22
CA MET A 39 -12.96 0.45 4.01
C MET A 39 -14.44 0.24 3.65
N LEU A 40 -15.21 1.32 3.46
CA LEU A 40 -16.58 1.22 2.98
C LEU A 40 -16.63 0.56 1.60
N LYS A 41 -15.81 1.01 0.65
CA LYS A 41 -15.72 0.41 -0.70
C LYS A 41 -15.35 -1.08 -0.63
N SER A 42 -14.44 -1.46 0.26
CA SER A 42 -14.02 -2.85 0.42
C SER A 42 -15.10 -3.71 1.07
N SER A 43 -15.81 -3.16 2.06
CA SER A 43 -16.91 -3.85 2.74
C SER A 43 -18.06 -4.15 1.78
N THR A 44 -18.49 -3.17 0.99
CA THR A 44 -19.59 -3.37 0.03
C THR A 44 -19.20 -4.32 -1.10
N ARG A 45 -17.93 -4.30 -1.54
CA ARG A 45 -17.41 -5.22 -2.57
C ARG A 45 -17.51 -6.69 -2.16
N VAL A 46 -17.33 -7.00 -0.86
CA VAL A 46 -17.40 -8.38 -0.33
C VAL A 46 -18.76 -8.71 0.31
N GLY A 47 -19.79 -7.89 0.02
CA GLY A 47 -21.16 -8.14 0.45
C GLY A 47 -21.46 -7.86 1.92
N LEU A 48 -20.54 -7.23 2.66
CA LEU A 48 -20.75 -6.81 4.04
C LEU A 48 -21.67 -5.57 4.09
N PRO A 49 -22.34 -5.30 5.24
CA PRO A 49 -23.18 -4.12 5.38
C PRO A 49 -22.38 -2.82 5.21
N SER A 50 -23.02 -1.81 4.65
CA SER A 50 -22.46 -0.45 4.60
C SER A 50 -22.50 0.20 5.98
N PHE A 51 -21.69 1.24 6.15
CA PHE A 51 -21.65 2.10 7.33
C PHE A 51 -21.27 3.52 6.90
N ASP A 52 -21.47 4.50 7.78
CA ASP A 52 -20.99 5.86 7.56
C ASP A 52 -19.46 5.94 7.79
N PRO A 53 -18.65 6.28 6.76
CA PRO A 53 -17.21 6.44 6.93
C PRO A 53 -16.83 7.49 7.98
N ALA A 54 -17.61 8.56 8.14
CA ALA A 54 -17.33 9.61 9.12
C ALA A 54 -17.52 9.09 10.56
N ALA A 55 -18.50 8.21 10.79
CA ALA A 55 -18.68 7.57 12.09
C ALA A 55 -17.51 6.63 12.43
N LEU A 56 -16.98 5.89 11.44
CA LEU A 56 -15.78 5.07 11.65
C LEU A 56 -14.54 5.93 11.96
N GLU A 57 -14.39 7.06 11.28
CA GLU A 57 -13.32 8.02 11.54
C GLU A 57 -13.39 8.55 12.98
N GLN A 58 -14.57 8.96 13.44
CA GLN A 58 -14.80 9.39 14.83
C GLN A 58 -14.48 8.29 15.85
N LEU A 59 -14.84 7.03 15.54
CA LEU A 59 -14.49 5.88 16.37
C LEU A 59 -12.98 5.72 16.49
N ILE A 60 -12.23 5.83 15.38
CA ILE A 60 -10.77 5.74 15.36
C ILE A 60 -10.13 6.89 16.15
N HIS A 61 -10.63 8.12 15.99
CA HIS A 61 -10.18 9.27 16.78
C HIS A 61 -10.37 9.04 18.28
N SER A 62 -11.56 8.57 18.68
CA SER A 62 -11.89 8.30 20.09
C SER A 62 -11.04 7.17 20.65
N PHE A 63 -10.84 6.09 19.89
CA PHE A 63 -9.98 4.97 20.26
C PHE A 63 -8.54 5.43 20.50
N VAL A 64 -7.97 6.23 19.58
CA VAL A 64 -6.61 6.76 19.74
C VAL A 64 -6.53 7.70 20.92
N ALA A 65 -7.51 8.59 21.12
CA ALA A 65 -7.52 9.51 22.27
C ALA A 65 -7.54 8.76 23.62
N LEU A 66 -8.26 7.63 23.69
CA LEU A 66 -8.36 6.81 24.89
C LEU A 66 -7.09 5.97 25.15
N GLU A 67 -6.58 5.30 24.11
CA GLU A 67 -5.52 4.28 24.25
C GLU A 67 -4.10 4.85 24.14
N ALA A 68 -3.93 6.03 23.51
CA ALA A 68 -2.60 6.52 23.17
C ALA A 68 -1.72 6.83 24.38
N GLU A 69 -2.27 7.22 25.54
CA GLU A 69 -1.42 7.45 26.72
C GLU A 69 -0.78 6.15 27.21
N ARG A 70 -1.50 5.03 27.09
CA ARG A 70 -0.99 3.71 27.48
C ARG A 70 0.04 3.16 26.51
N TRP A 71 -0.20 3.30 25.20
CA TRP A 71 0.60 2.61 24.17
C TRP A 71 1.62 3.52 23.48
N LEU A 72 1.31 4.81 23.37
CA LEU A 72 2.12 5.80 22.68
C LEU A 72 2.30 7.07 23.53
N PRO A 73 2.78 6.98 24.79
CA PRO A 73 2.94 8.10 25.71
C PRO A 73 3.83 9.23 25.15
N ARG A 74 3.84 10.38 25.83
CA ARG A 74 4.51 11.60 25.34
C ARG A 74 6.03 11.49 25.17
N ASP A 75 6.67 10.57 25.87
CA ASP A 75 8.10 10.29 25.80
C ASP A 75 8.49 9.43 24.58
N ARG A 76 7.55 8.66 24.01
CA ARG A 76 7.72 7.86 22.77
C ARG A 76 7.57 8.69 21.49
N LYS A 77 8.26 9.82 21.41
CA LYS A 77 8.23 10.73 20.25
C LYS A 77 8.77 10.04 18.99
N GLY A 78 8.11 10.28 17.86
CA GLY A 78 8.47 9.68 16.57
C GLY A 78 7.97 8.23 16.39
N GLU A 79 7.47 7.59 17.45
CA GLU A 79 6.93 6.25 17.38
C GLU A 79 5.49 6.23 16.86
N THR A 80 5.04 5.03 16.45
CA THR A 80 3.72 4.82 15.85
C THR A 80 2.96 3.68 16.49
N LEU A 81 1.64 3.86 16.59
CA LEU A 81 0.69 2.81 16.91
C LEU A 81 -0.05 2.41 15.63
N TYR A 82 0.05 1.15 15.22
CA TYR A 82 -0.64 0.65 14.04
C TYR A 82 -2.05 0.19 14.41
N LEU A 83 -3.04 0.69 13.68
CA LEU A 83 -4.45 0.34 13.86
C LEU A 83 -4.90 -0.51 12.67
N ARG A 84 -5.65 -1.56 12.98
CA ARG A 84 -6.19 -2.56 12.06
C ARG A 84 -7.72 -2.62 12.17
N PRO A 85 -8.46 -1.63 11.62
CA PRO A 85 -9.89 -1.81 11.40
C PRO A 85 -10.13 -3.03 10.52
N THR A 86 -11.06 -3.88 10.92
CA THR A 86 -11.36 -5.15 10.27
C THR A 86 -12.87 -5.37 10.27
N HIS A 87 -13.42 -5.75 9.13
CA HIS A 87 -14.85 -6.05 8.97
C HIS A 87 -15.00 -7.45 8.39
N ILE A 88 -15.68 -8.32 9.13
CA ILE A 88 -15.85 -9.74 8.79
C ILE A 88 -17.32 -10.15 8.78
N GLY A 89 -17.67 -11.09 7.92
CA GLY A 89 -18.93 -11.80 7.99
C GLY A 89 -18.90 -12.83 9.13
N THR A 90 -19.95 -12.86 9.95
CA THR A 90 -20.06 -13.78 11.10
C THR A 90 -21.29 -14.68 11.00
N THR A 91 -21.92 -14.73 9.82
CA THR A 91 -23.14 -15.51 9.61
C THR A 91 -22.81 -17.01 9.71
N PRO A 92 -23.47 -17.76 10.60
CA PRO A 92 -23.26 -19.20 10.69
C PRO A 92 -23.90 -19.92 9.51
N GLY A 93 -23.18 -20.88 8.93
CA GLY A 93 -23.67 -21.77 7.88
C GLY A 93 -22.71 -21.85 6.69
N LEU A 94 -22.83 -22.95 5.94
CA LEU A 94 -22.01 -23.25 4.76
C LEU A 94 -22.73 -22.88 3.44
N GLY A 95 -23.83 -22.13 3.51
CA GLY A 95 -24.50 -21.63 2.31
C GLY A 95 -23.76 -20.40 1.78
N LEU A 96 -23.46 -20.38 0.47
CA LEU A 96 -22.91 -19.19 -0.17
C LEU A 96 -24.00 -18.13 -0.30
N GLN A 97 -24.04 -17.20 0.64
CA GLN A 97 -25.02 -16.13 0.71
C GLN A 97 -24.39 -14.85 1.26
N LYS A 98 -25.03 -13.71 0.98
CA LYS A 98 -24.64 -12.43 1.59
C LYS A 98 -24.66 -12.57 3.13
N PRO A 99 -23.61 -12.11 3.84
CA PRO A 99 -23.61 -12.10 5.30
C PRO A 99 -24.85 -11.37 5.87
N ARG A 100 -25.59 -12.03 6.77
CA ARG A 100 -26.69 -11.45 7.57
C ARG A 100 -26.22 -10.93 8.93
N GLN A 101 -25.07 -11.40 9.38
CA GLN A 101 -24.36 -10.96 10.57
C GLN A 101 -22.92 -10.60 10.17
N SER A 102 -22.40 -9.53 10.75
CA SER A 102 -21.01 -9.11 10.58
C SER A 102 -20.46 -8.53 11.89
N SER A 103 -19.15 -8.35 11.94
CA SER A 103 -18.47 -7.65 13.03
C SER A 103 -17.43 -6.71 12.45
N LEU A 104 -17.48 -5.45 12.88
CA LEU A 104 -16.46 -4.44 12.62
C LEU A 104 -15.73 -4.18 13.94
N TYR A 105 -14.42 -4.32 13.96
CA TYR A 105 -13.59 -4.09 15.14
C TYR A 105 -12.25 -3.43 14.75
N VAL A 106 -11.56 -2.85 15.73
CA VAL A 106 -10.23 -2.24 15.54
C VAL A 106 -9.26 -2.90 16.52
N ILE A 107 -8.14 -3.42 15.99
CA ILE A 107 -7.01 -3.88 16.80
C ILE A 107 -5.91 -2.83 16.74
N ALA A 108 -5.21 -2.60 17.85
CA ALA A 108 -4.01 -1.78 17.88
C ALA A 108 -2.78 -2.63 18.21
N THR A 109 -1.65 -2.33 17.57
CA THR A 109 -0.38 -3.00 17.83
C THR A 109 0.79 -2.01 17.71
N LEU A 110 1.78 -2.20 18.57
CA LEU A 110 3.08 -1.55 18.39
C LEU A 110 3.78 -2.25 17.24
N SER A 111 3.88 -1.57 16.11
CA SER A 111 4.65 -2.08 14.98
C SER A 111 6.13 -1.80 15.25
N PRO A 112 7.03 -2.79 15.19
CA PRO A 112 8.44 -2.47 15.06
C PRO A 112 8.61 -1.62 13.80
N GLY A 113 9.45 -0.60 13.86
CA GLY A 113 9.81 0.17 12.67
C GLY A 113 10.38 -0.78 11.61
N PHE A 114 10.04 -0.55 10.34
CA PHE A 114 10.75 -1.23 9.25
C PHE A 114 12.16 -0.65 9.18
N SER A 115 13.15 -1.40 9.66
CA SER A 115 14.56 -1.09 9.45
C SER A 115 15.07 -1.96 8.31
N THR A 116 15.21 -1.38 7.13
CA THR A 116 16.03 -1.94 6.06
C THR A 116 17.09 -0.91 5.73
N SER A 117 18.17 -0.90 6.51
CA SER A 117 19.29 0.03 6.34
C SER A 117 20.00 -0.05 4.97
N GLY A 118 19.56 -0.92 4.06
CA GLY A 118 20.10 -1.09 2.70
C GLY A 118 19.06 -1.13 1.57
N GLY A 119 17.80 -0.75 1.83
CA GLY A 119 16.71 -0.88 0.84
C GLY A 119 16.13 -2.30 0.76
N MET A 120 15.14 -2.49 -0.11
CA MET A 120 14.41 -3.75 -0.28
C MET A 120 14.75 -4.41 -1.63
N THR A 121 15.04 -5.70 -1.62
CA THR A 121 15.28 -6.51 -2.82
C THR A 121 13.98 -7.11 -3.36
N LEU A 122 13.80 -7.09 -4.68
CA LEU A 122 12.62 -7.65 -5.34
C LEU A 122 12.99 -8.76 -6.32
N VAL A 123 12.14 -9.79 -6.40
CA VAL A 123 12.10 -10.74 -7.51
C VAL A 123 10.77 -10.62 -8.24
N THR A 124 10.78 -10.70 -9.57
CA THR A 124 9.55 -10.70 -10.35
C THR A 124 8.70 -11.94 -10.08
N SER A 125 7.38 -11.80 -10.11
CA SER A 125 6.47 -12.94 -10.00
C SER A 125 6.69 -13.95 -11.15
N PRO A 126 6.43 -15.25 -10.92
CA PRO A 126 6.39 -16.25 -11.98
C PRO A 126 5.42 -15.87 -13.12
N ALA A 127 5.67 -16.36 -14.34
CA ALA A 127 4.98 -15.95 -15.57
C ALA A 127 3.44 -16.12 -15.56
N GLU A 128 2.91 -16.97 -14.67
CA GLU A 128 1.47 -17.24 -14.54
C GLU A 128 0.92 -16.90 -13.14
N SER A 129 1.72 -16.24 -12.31
CA SER A 129 1.33 -15.83 -10.96
C SER A 129 0.92 -14.37 -10.94
N PHE A 130 -0.38 -14.12 -11.04
CA PHE A 130 -0.97 -12.78 -11.01
C PHE A 130 -1.58 -12.47 -9.64
N ARG A 131 -1.28 -11.29 -9.11
CA ARG A 131 -1.89 -10.80 -7.85
C ARG A 131 -3.36 -10.41 -8.02
N ALA A 132 -3.68 -9.82 -9.17
CA ALA A 132 -5.01 -9.32 -9.52
C ALA A 132 -5.13 -9.23 -11.04
N TRP A 133 -6.37 -9.14 -11.53
CA TRP A 133 -6.71 -9.03 -12.95
C TRP A 133 -7.89 -8.06 -13.18
N PRO A 134 -8.03 -7.48 -14.38
CA PRO A 134 -9.17 -6.62 -14.71
C PRO A 134 -10.51 -7.33 -14.47
N GLY A 135 -11.47 -6.63 -13.85
CA GLY A 135 -12.75 -7.21 -13.41
C GLY A 135 -12.68 -7.96 -12.07
N GLY A 136 -11.48 -8.27 -11.58
CA GLY A 136 -11.25 -8.84 -10.25
C GLY A 136 -11.49 -7.85 -9.11
N PHE A 137 -10.79 -8.05 -7.99
CA PHE A 137 -11.01 -7.29 -6.76
C PHE A 137 -9.72 -6.74 -6.14
N GLY A 138 -8.65 -6.61 -6.93
CA GLY A 138 -7.34 -6.09 -6.51
C GLY A 138 -7.35 -4.64 -6.01
N ASN A 139 -8.33 -3.83 -6.46
CA ASN A 139 -8.53 -2.45 -6.03
C ASN A 139 -9.32 -2.28 -4.72
N ALA A 140 -9.63 -3.38 -4.03
CA ALA A 140 -10.25 -3.40 -2.70
C ALA A 140 -9.33 -4.12 -1.71
N LYS A 141 -9.38 -3.74 -0.44
CA LYS A 141 -8.47 -4.27 0.59
C LYS A 141 -9.07 -5.51 1.28
N LEU A 142 -9.28 -6.56 0.49
CA LEU A 142 -9.92 -7.81 0.90
C LEU A 142 -8.89 -8.84 1.37
N GLY A 143 -9.22 -9.64 2.40
CA GLY A 143 -8.34 -10.71 2.87
C GLY A 143 -7.97 -11.72 1.77
N ALA A 144 -8.93 -11.99 0.86
CA ALA A 144 -8.75 -12.87 -0.29
C ALA A 144 -7.63 -12.44 -1.27
N ASN A 145 -7.22 -11.16 -1.27
CA ASN A 145 -6.12 -10.67 -2.11
C ASN A 145 -4.72 -10.96 -1.54
N TYR A 146 -4.62 -11.50 -0.32
CA TYR A 146 -3.35 -11.68 0.38
C TYR A 146 -3.03 -13.15 0.62
N GLY A 147 -4.01 -13.98 0.98
CA GLY A 147 -3.78 -15.41 1.23
C GLY A 147 -3.06 -16.13 0.07
N PRO A 148 -3.54 -16.00 -1.18
CA PRO A 148 -2.91 -16.63 -2.34
C PRO A 148 -1.50 -16.14 -2.64
N THR A 149 -1.09 -14.96 -2.14
CA THR A 149 0.25 -14.41 -2.42
C THR A 149 1.34 -15.01 -1.54
N LEU A 150 0.97 -15.70 -0.45
CA LEU A 150 1.91 -16.17 0.56
C LEU A 150 2.87 -17.25 0.05
N ALA A 151 2.41 -18.15 -0.82
CA ALA A 151 3.28 -19.21 -1.38
C ALA A 151 4.40 -18.60 -2.25
N VAL A 152 4.03 -17.74 -3.19
CA VAL A 152 5.00 -17.05 -4.07
C VAL A 152 5.95 -16.16 -3.26
N HIS A 153 5.44 -15.51 -2.21
CA HIS A 153 6.29 -14.72 -1.31
C HIS A 153 7.28 -15.58 -0.52
N ALA A 154 6.85 -16.74 -0.01
CA ALA A 154 7.72 -17.67 0.71
C ALA A 154 8.87 -18.17 -0.21
N ASP A 155 8.56 -18.48 -1.47
CA ASP A 155 9.57 -18.87 -2.46
C ASP A 155 10.57 -17.74 -2.75
N ALA A 156 10.11 -16.49 -2.82
CA ALA A 156 10.98 -15.33 -2.99
C ALA A 156 11.93 -15.16 -1.80
N VAL A 157 11.42 -15.29 -0.57
CA VAL A 157 12.21 -15.22 0.66
C VAL A 157 13.22 -16.37 0.74
N ALA A 158 12.83 -17.59 0.37
CA ALA A 158 13.73 -18.74 0.33
C ALA A 158 14.89 -18.54 -0.67
N ARG A 159 14.69 -17.72 -1.70
CA ARG A 159 15.71 -17.31 -2.68
C ARG A 159 16.53 -16.08 -2.24
N GLY A 160 16.24 -15.54 -1.06
CA GLY A 160 16.94 -14.40 -0.47
C GLY A 160 16.46 -13.03 -0.96
N PHE A 161 15.24 -12.93 -1.50
CA PHE A 161 14.61 -11.65 -1.83
C PHE A 161 13.62 -11.22 -0.75
N ASP A 162 13.48 -9.93 -0.52
CA ASP A 162 12.58 -9.41 0.51
C ASP A 162 11.11 -9.46 0.08
N GLN A 163 10.80 -9.19 -1.19
CA GLN A 163 9.44 -9.12 -1.71
C GLN A 163 9.33 -9.54 -3.19
N VAL A 164 8.10 -9.71 -3.65
CA VAL A 164 7.75 -10.02 -5.04
C VAL A 164 7.34 -8.75 -5.77
N LEU A 165 7.92 -8.45 -6.94
CA LEU A 165 7.36 -7.50 -7.89
C LEU A 165 6.31 -8.21 -8.74
N TRP A 166 5.04 -7.89 -8.54
CA TRP A 166 3.94 -8.50 -9.27
C TRP A 166 3.88 -7.98 -10.71
N LEU A 167 3.97 -8.91 -11.66
CA LEU A 167 3.83 -8.64 -13.08
C LEU A 167 2.43 -9.05 -13.55
N PHE A 168 1.92 -8.40 -14.59
CA PHE A 168 0.62 -8.72 -15.19
C PHE A 168 0.69 -8.76 -16.71
N GLY A 169 0.00 -9.74 -17.30
CA GLY A 169 -0.14 -9.89 -18.75
C GLY A 169 1.11 -10.39 -19.48
N SER A 170 0.96 -10.63 -20.79
CA SER A 170 2.05 -11.00 -21.69
C SER A 170 3.14 -9.95 -21.77
N GLU A 171 2.77 -8.69 -21.59
CA GLU A 171 3.64 -7.52 -21.62
C GLU A 171 4.44 -7.35 -20.32
N GLN A 172 4.15 -8.16 -19.30
CA GLN A 172 4.83 -8.13 -18.01
C GLN A 172 4.78 -6.75 -17.34
N TYR A 173 3.58 -6.16 -17.30
CA TYR A 173 3.36 -4.86 -16.66
C TYR A 173 3.68 -4.92 -15.17
N ALA A 174 4.52 -4.01 -14.68
CA ALA A 174 4.85 -3.90 -13.27
C ALA A 174 3.68 -3.26 -12.51
N THR A 175 3.16 -3.97 -11.49
CA THR A 175 1.94 -3.56 -10.78
C THR A 175 2.22 -3.09 -9.35
N GLU A 176 2.57 -4.00 -8.45
CA GLU A 176 2.82 -3.73 -7.03
C GLU A 176 4.07 -4.48 -6.53
N ALA A 177 4.76 -3.91 -5.54
CA ALA A 177 5.89 -4.53 -4.86
C ALA A 177 5.40 -5.12 -3.53
N GLY A 178 5.20 -6.43 -3.49
CA GLY A 178 4.61 -7.12 -2.36
C GLY A 178 3.16 -6.69 -2.14
N VAL A 179 2.93 -5.93 -1.07
CA VAL A 179 1.63 -5.33 -0.70
C VAL A 179 1.63 -3.80 -0.77
N SER A 180 2.63 -3.24 -1.45
CA SER A 180 2.90 -1.80 -1.58
C SER A 180 2.80 -1.37 -3.05
N ASN A 181 2.41 -0.12 -3.28
CA ASN A 181 2.46 0.44 -4.64
C ASN A 181 3.91 0.64 -5.08
N PHE A 182 4.17 0.43 -6.37
CA PHE A 182 5.51 0.51 -6.95
C PHE A 182 5.70 1.79 -7.77
N PHE A 183 6.82 2.47 -7.55
CA PHE A 183 7.21 3.69 -8.23
C PHE A 183 8.60 3.57 -8.85
N VAL A 184 8.77 4.24 -9.98
CA VAL A 184 10.04 4.43 -10.67
C VAL A 184 10.26 5.92 -10.93
N ILE A 185 11.47 6.42 -10.65
CA ILE A 185 11.95 7.72 -11.11
C ILE A 185 13.02 7.46 -12.17
N TRP A 186 12.80 7.97 -13.38
CA TRP A 186 13.75 7.86 -14.48
C TRP A 186 13.82 9.13 -15.31
N LYS A 187 14.83 9.20 -16.18
CA LYS A 187 14.84 10.12 -17.31
C LYS A 187 14.22 9.46 -18.54
N THR A 188 13.39 10.18 -19.27
CA THR A 188 12.95 9.76 -20.62
C THR A 188 14.13 9.79 -21.58
N ARG A 189 13.97 9.22 -22.77
CA ARG A 189 15.00 9.32 -23.83
C ARG A 189 15.18 10.77 -24.33
N GLN A 190 14.19 11.63 -24.09
CA GLN A 190 14.22 13.05 -24.37
C GLN A 190 14.90 13.86 -23.25
N GLY A 191 15.19 13.23 -22.11
CA GLY A 191 15.87 13.85 -20.96
C GLY A 191 14.94 14.35 -19.85
N ASP A 192 13.62 14.26 -20.03
CA ASP A 192 12.63 14.70 -19.03
C ASP A 192 12.61 13.77 -17.81
N LEU A 193 12.42 14.34 -16.62
CA LEU A 193 12.35 13.57 -15.38
C LEU A 193 10.90 13.15 -15.08
N GLU A 194 10.67 11.84 -14.88
CA GLU A 194 9.34 11.29 -14.60
C GLU A 194 9.31 10.46 -13.33
N LEU A 195 8.20 10.59 -12.59
CA LEU A 195 7.75 9.66 -11.56
C LEU A 195 6.64 8.80 -12.15
N VAL A 196 6.93 7.53 -12.39
CA VAL A 196 6.03 6.57 -13.02
C VAL A 196 5.48 5.59 -11.98
N THR A 197 4.18 5.32 -12.05
CA THR A 197 3.49 4.29 -11.27
C THR A 197 2.35 3.70 -12.09
N ALA A 198 1.96 2.46 -11.79
CA ALA A 198 0.84 1.79 -12.45
C ALA A 198 -0.45 2.60 -12.30
N GLY A 199 -1.25 2.65 -13.38
CA GLY A 199 -2.54 3.34 -13.41
C GLY A 199 -3.61 2.64 -12.56
N LEU A 200 -4.70 3.34 -12.24
CA LEU A 200 -5.81 2.79 -11.46
C LEU A 200 -7.02 2.37 -12.31
N GLU A 201 -7.02 2.70 -13.60
CA GLU A 201 -8.17 2.54 -14.51
C GLU A 201 -8.62 1.09 -14.67
N ASN A 202 -7.67 0.17 -14.79
CA ASN A 202 -7.93 -1.27 -14.96
C ASN A 202 -8.38 -1.97 -13.65
N LYS A 203 -8.41 -1.25 -12.51
CA LYS A 203 -8.85 -1.74 -11.19
C LYS A 203 -8.04 -2.95 -10.65
N THR A 204 -6.81 -3.16 -11.12
CA THR A 204 -5.91 -4.22 -10.63
C THR A 204 -5.04 -3.75 -9.45
N ILE A 205 -4.82 -2.44 -9.34
CA ILE A 205 -3.97 -1.81 -8.33
C ILE A 205 -4.81 -1.36 -7.12
N LEU A 206 -4.29 -1.54 -5.91
CA LEU A 206 -4.89 -0.94 -4.73
C LEU A 206 -4.49 0.54 -4.67
N GLY A 207 -5.48 1.44 -4.71
CA GLY A 207 -5.24 2.88 -4.56
C GLY A 207 -4.71 3.23 -3.17
N GLY A 208 -3.39 3.17 -2.97
CA GLY A 208 -2.72 3.45 -1.71
C GLY A 208 -2.84 4.92 -1.31
N ILE A 209 -2.95 5.17 0.00
CA ILE A 209 -3.02 6.53 0.52
C ILE A 209 -1.64 7.18 0.46
N THR A 210 -0.57 6.42 0.72
CA THR A 210 0.81 6.90 0.52
C THR A 210 1.07 7.20 -0.96
N ARG A 211 0.71 6.29 -1.89
CA ARG A 211 0.74 6.53 -3.34
C ARG A 211 0.09 7.85 -3.72
N ARG A 212 -1.17 8.05 -3.30
CA ARG A 212 -1.91 9.29 -3.54
C ARG A 212 -1.19 10.52 -2.98
N SER A 213 -0.64 10.42 -1.77
CA SER A 213 0.05 11.53 -1.11
C SER A 213 1.34 11.91 -1.81
N ILE A 214 2.09 10.94 -2.34
CA ILE A 214 3.30 11.18 -3.13
C ILE A 214 2.96 11.95 -4.41
N ILE A 215 1.94 11.49 -5.15
CA ILE A 215 1.50 12.14 -6.39
C ILE A 215 1.04 13.58 -6.13
N GLU A 216 0.18 13.78 -5.13
CA GLU A 216 -0.31 15.11 -4.76
C GLU A 216 0.84 16.05 -4.30
N LEU A 217 1.85 15.52 -3.61
CA LEU A 217 3.03 16.30 -3.21
C LEU A 217 3.83 16.77 -4.43
N VAL A 218 4.07 15.89 -5.40
CA VAL A 218 4.80 16.22 -6.63
C VAL A 218 4.02 17.26 -7.45
N GLN A 219 2.70 17.07 -7.60
CA GLN A 219 1.83 18.01 -8.30
C GLN A 219 1.79 19.38 -7.61
N ALA A 220 1.70 19.42 -6.27
CA ALA A 220 1.72 20.67 -5.51
C ALA A 220 3.02 21.45 -5.70
N ARG A 221 4.15 20.77 -5.92
CA ARG A 221 5.43 21.43 -6.22
C ARG A 221 5.46 22.08 -7.61
N GLN A 222 4.79 21.51 -8.61
CA GLN A 222 4.78 22.06 -9.97
C GLN A 222 4.21 23.49 -10.05
N GLY A 223 3.39 23.90 -9.10
CA GLY A 223 2.79 25.24 -9.07
C GLY A 223 3.70 26.39 -8.62
N ASN A 224 4.93 26.14 -8.13
CA ASN A 224 5.84 27.19 -7.65
C ASN A 224 7.30 26.73 -7.64
N SER A 225 8.21 27.48 -8.28
CA SER A 225 9.65 27.17 -8.33
C SER A 225 10.32 27.11 -6.95
N ARG A 226 9.85 27.89 -5.95
CA ARG A 226 10.35 27.80 -4.57
C ARG A 226 10.04 26.46 -3.91
N SER A 227 8.99 25.76 -4.36
CA SER A 227 8.62 24.44 -3.83
C SER A 227 9.57 23.32 -4.24
N TRP A 228 10.50 23.60 -5.16
CA TRP A 228 11.55 22.69 -5.59
C TRP A 228 12.90 22.95 -4.91
N MET A 229 13.00 23.84 -3.92
CA MET A 229 14.26 24.03 -3.18
C MET A 229 14.31 23.16 -1.92
N VAL A 230 15.40 22.39 -1.75
CA VAL A 230 15.72 21.64 -0.52
C VAL A 230 17.16 21.98 -0.14
N ASP A 231 17.38 22.50 1.06
CA ASP A 231 18.70 22.89 1.57
C ASP A 231 19.53 23.78 0.61
N GLY A 232 18.84 24.67 -0.12
CA GLY A 232 19.46 25.57 -1.11
C GLY A 232 19.69 24.95 -2.48
N THR A 233 19.38 23.66 -2.68
CA THR A 233 19.44 22.98 -3.98
C THR A 233 18.08 23.05 -4.68
N THR A 234 18.06 23.58 -5.91
CA THR A 234 16.89 23.50 -6.79
C THR A 234 16.80 22.12 -7.42
N LEU A 235 15.73 21.41 -7.12
CA LEU A 235 15.38 20.13 -7.71
C LEU A 235 14.79 20.33 -9.12
N GLU A 236 15.12 19.43 -10.05
CA GLU A 236 14.50 19.41 -11.39
C GLU A 236 12.98 19.14 -11.29
N PRO A 237 12.15 19.76 -12.14
CA PRO A 237 10.73 19.45 -12.19
C PRO A 237 10.47 17.97 -12.49
N LEU A 238 9.69 17.31 -11.63
CA LEU A 238 9.32 15.90 -11.76
C LEU A 238 7.90 15.77 -12.30
N ARG A 239 7.74 15.10 -13.45
CA ARG A 239 6.44 14.85 -14.09
C ARG A 239 5.82 13.55 -13.56
N VAL A 240 4.59 13.62 -13.06
CA VAL A 240 3.86 12.40 -12.66
C VAL A 240 3.26 11.73 -13.90
N VAL A 241 3.49 10.42 -14.05
CA VAL A 241 2.90 9.59 -15.10
C VAL A 241 2.24 8.36 -14.49
N GLU A 242 0.91 8.32 -14.51
CA GLU A 242 0.13 7.16 -14.08
C GLU A 242 -0.29 6.34 -15.31
N ARG A 243 0.42 5.24 -15.59
CA ARG A 243 0.15 4.36 -16.75
C ARG A 243 0.62 2.94 -16.50
N ASP A 244 0.17 2.01 -17.32
CA ASP A 244 0.80 0.69 -17.39
C ASP A 244 2.22 0.83 -18.00
N PHE A 245 3.19 0.16 -17.40
CA PHE A 245 4.59 0.13 -17.83
C PHE A 245 5.19 -1.24 -17.56
N SER A 246 5.96 -1.76 -18.51
CA SER A 246 6.51 -3.11 -18.45
C SER A 246 7.80 -3.16 -17.62
N ILE A 247 8.11 -4.34 -17.08
CA ILE A 247 9.41 -4.58 -16.46
C ILE A 247 10.56 -4.41 -17.48
N ASN A 248 10.29 -4.63 -18.76
CA ASN A 248 11.28 -4.43 -19.82
C ASN A 248 11.63 -2.95 -20.00
N GLU A 249 10.67 -2.03 -19.90
CA GLU A 249 10.98 -0.58 -19.89
C GLU A 249 11.89 -0.20 -18.72
N VAL A 250 11.70 -0.81 -17.55
CA VAL A 250 12.57 -0.59 -16.38
C VAL A 250 13.96 -1.16 -16.64
N ARG A 251 14.07 -2.36 -17.21
CA ARG A 251 15.36 -2.97 -17.59
C ARG A 251 16.12 -2.15 -18.62
N ASP A 252 15.42 -1.64 -19.64
CA ASP A 252 16.01 -0.77 -20.65
C ASP A 252 16.51 0.53 -20.02
N ALA A 253 15.72 1.13 -19.11
CA ALA A 253 16.16 2.33 -18.39
C ALA A 253 17.40 2.08 -17.51
N ILE A 254 17.53 0.88 -16.91
CA ILE A 254 18.75 0.48 -16.18
C ILE A 254 19.93 0.37 -17.15
N GLY A 255 19.76 -0.38 -18.26
CA GLY A 255 20.82 -0.59 -19.25
C GLY A 255 21.30 0.70 -19.93
N GLU A 256 20.39 1.67 -20.09
CA GLU A 256 20.66 2.99 -20.67
C GLU A 256 21.12 4.03 -19.62
N GLY A 257 21.25 3.66 -18.33
CA GLY A 257 21.65 4.60 -17.27
C GLY A 257 20.64 5.71 -16.97
N ARG A 258 19.37 5.51 -17.32
CA ARG A 258 18.27 6.48 -17.15
C ARG A 258 17.45 6.27 -15.89
N LEU A 259 17.49 5.08 -15.28
CA LEU A 259 16.84 4.83 -14.00
C LEU A 259 17.58 5.57 -12.88
N LEU A 260 16.88 6.41 -12.11
CA LEU A 260 17.45 7.09 -10.95
C LEU A 260 17.11 6.39 -9.65
N GLU A 261 15.81 6.11 -9.44
CA GLU A 261 15.33 5.46 -8.22
C GLU A 261 14.14 4.55 -8.51
N ALA A 262 13.97 3.54 -7.69
CA ALA A 262 12.74 2.76 -7.63
C ALA A 262 12.40 2.51 -6.16
N PHE A 263 11.12 2.58 -5.81
CA PHE A 263 10.70 2.45 -4.41
C PHE A 263 9.29 1.91 -4.28
N ALA A 264 9.04 1.27 -3.14
CA ALA A 264 7.72 0.84 -2.73
C ALA A 264 7.08 1.88 -1.80
N SER A 265 5.75 2.02 -1.85
CA SER A 265 5.01 2.90 -0.94
C SER A 265 3.79 2.23 -0.31
N GLY A 266 3.60 2.46 0.97
CA GLY A 266 2.48 1.90 1.72
C GLY A 266 2.50 2.31 3.19
N THR A 267 1.40 2.12 3.92
CA THR A 267 1.31 2.54 5.33
C THR A 267 2.40 1.91 6.21
N ALA A 268 2.74 0.64 5.97
CA ALA A 268 3.72 -0.08 6.76
C ALA A 268 5.12 0.55 6.67
N VAL A 269 5.56 0.90 5.46
CA VAL A 269 6.93 1.32 5.16
C VAL A 269 7.08 2.83 4.88
N GLY A 270 5.98 3.56 4.70
CA GLY A 270 6.04 4.93 4.16
C GLY A 270 6.51 4.87 2.71
N THR A 271 7.77 5.23 2.48
CA THR A 271 8.52 5.02 1.23
C THR A 271 9.73 4.16 1.53
N LEU A 272 9.97 3.12 0.74
CA LEU A 272 11.10 2.22 0.89
C LEU A 272 11.85 2.07 -0.43
N GLY A 273 13.08 2.57 -0.45
CA GLY A 273 13.97 2.44 -1.60
C GLY A 273 14.26 0.98 -1.91
N LEU A 274 14.39 0.67 -3.20
CA LEU A 274 14.81 -0.64 -3.67
C LEU A 274 16.32 -0.65 -3.93
N CYS A 275 16.96 -1.78 -3.65
CA CYS A 275 18.34 -2.02 -4.02
C CYS A 275 18.41 -3.12 -5.10
N HIS A 276 19.37 -2.96 -6.01
CA HIS A 276 19.64 -3.92 -7.08
C HIS A 276 20.92 -4.68 -6.69
N ASP A 277 20.78 -5.97 -6.39
CA ASP A 277 21.93 -6.86 -6.24
C ASP A 277 22.41 -7.30 -7.64
N GLN A 278 23.51 -6.70 -8.12
CA GLN A 278 24.03 -6.99 -9.45
C GLN A 278 24.58 -8.42 -9.61
N GLU A 279 24.81 -9.14 -8.49
CA GLU A 279 25.42 -10.48 -8.51
C GLU A 279 24.39 -11.61 -8.68
N ARG A 280 23.09 -11.34 -8.52
CA ARG A 280 22.01 -12.32 -8.65
C ARG A 280 21.24 -12.13 -9.95
N ARG A 281 21.79 -12.61 -11.06
CA ARG A 281 21.08 -12.77 -12.34
C ARG A 281 20.37 -14.12 -12.44
#